data_AF-A0A2N7PNW9-F1
#
_entry.id   AF-A0A2N7PNW9-F1
#
_cell.length_a   1.000
_cell.length_b   1.000
_cell.length_c   1.000
_cell.angle_alpha   90.00
_cell.angle_beta   90.00
_cell.angle_gamma   90.00
#
_symmetry.space_group_name_H-M   'P 1'
#
loop_
_entity.id
_entity.type
_entity.pdbx_description
1 polymer ?
#
loop_
_entity_poly.entity_id
_entity_poly.type
_entity_poly.pdbx_seq_one_letter_code
_entity_poly.pdbx_strand_id
1 'polypeptide(L)'
;MWNLQNFFLKIYSTIIRVAYNLIVIILLFVTAVIIIRTVSELGYTITEKTVRLGIKELVINVLSLIVILELIRAFVEYFEHHQVHIEILIEAIIAFLIREFMIFLFEGKFSGLDVFLWALGIFFLVLARGIAIIFKPESDLVKEFKKFITKFKERKETQ
;
A
#
# COMPACT_ATOMS: atom_id res chain seq x y z
N MET A 1 -33.66 -29.24 11.84
CA MET A 1 -32.90 -27.99 12.05
C MET A 1 -31.45 -28.07 11.54
N TRP A 2 -30.74 -29.19 11.71
CA TRP A 2 -29.34 -29.39 11.28
C TRP A 2 -29.06 -29.32 9.76
N ASN A 3 -30.02 -29.67 8.89
CA ASN A 3 -29.81 -29.62 7.43
C ASN A 3 -29.74 -28.20 6.83
N LEU A 4 -30.41 -27.24 7.46
CA LEU A 4 -30.47 -25.87 6.96
C LEU A 4 -29.11 -25.18 7.14
N GLN A 5 -28.49 -25.38 8.31
CA GLN A 5 -27.16 -24.86 8.62
C GLN A 5 -26.10 -25.39 7.66
N ASN A 6 -26.12 -26.71 7.37
CA ASN A 6 -25.18 -27.33 6.43
C ASN A 6 -25.37 -26.81 4.99
N PHE A 7 -26.60 -26.53 4.58
CA PHE A 7 -26.90 -25.96 3.27
C PHE A 7 -26.36 -24.52 3.12
N PHE A 8 -26.59 -23.67 4.13
CA PHE A 8 -26.05 -22.30 4.15
C PHE A 8 -24.51 -22.29 4.13
N LEU A 9 -23.86 -23.15 4.92
CA LEU A 9 -22.39 -23.26 4.93
C LEU A 9 -21.82 -23.73 3.58
N LYS A 10 -22.53 -24.64 2.89
CA LYS A 10 -22.12 -25.14 1.58
C LYS A 10 -22.24 -24.06 0.49
N ILE A 11 -23.30 -23.26 0.54
CA ILE A 11 -23.48 -22.11 -0.36
C ILE A 11 -22.42 -21.04 -0.09
N TYR A 12 -22.23 -20.67 1.18
CA TYR A 12 -21.25 -19.66 1.58
C TYR A 12 -19.83 -20.04 1.12
N SER A 13 -19.41 -21.26 1.40
CA SER A 13 -18.09 -21.77 0.97
C SER A 13 -17.96 -21.87 -0.56
N THR A 14 -19.03 -22.16 -1.28
CA THR A 14 -19.04 -22.17 -2.75
C THR A 14 -18.87 -20.77 -3.31
N ILE A 15 -19.63 -19.79 -2.79
CA ILE A 15 -19.56 -18.39 -3.20
C ILE A 15 -18.15 -17.84 -2.96
N ILE A 16 -17.56 -18.09 -1.80
CA ILE A 16 -16.21 -17.62 -1.47
C ILE A 16 -15.16 -18.24 -2.39
N ARG A 17 -15.27 -19.54 -2.66
CA ARG A 17 -14.34 -20.23 -3.55
C ARG A 17 -14.42 -19.66 -4.97
N VAL A 18 -15.64 -19.39 -5.46
CA VAL A 18 -15.86 -18.79 -6.78
C VAL A 18 -15.33 -17.35 -6.81
N ALA A 19 -15.65 -16.54 -5.80
CA ALA A 19 -15.19 -15.16 -5.69
C ALA A 19 -13.66 -15.08 -5.64
N TYR A 20 -13.01 -15.91 -4.82
CA TYR A 20 -11.55 -15.97 -4.72
C TYR A 20 -10.92 -16.34 -6.07
N ASN A 21 -11.44 -17.38 -6.73
CA ASN A 21 -10.91 -17.80 -8.02
C ASN A 21 -11.08 -16.71 -9.10
N LEU A 22 -12.23 -16.01 -9.10
CA LEU A 22 -12.47 -14.89 -10.00
C LEU A 22 -11.50 -13.72 -9.74
N ILE A 23 -11.32 -13.32 -8.48
CA ILE A 23 -10.39 -12.25 -8.12
C ILE A 23 -8.96 -12.59 -8.57
N VAL A 24 -8.50 -13.82 -8.33
CA VAL A 24 -7.17 -14.27 -8.76
C VAL A 24 -7.02 -14.22 -10.28
N ILE A 25 -8.04 -14.65 -11.03
CA ILE A 25 -8.02 -14.59 -12.50
C ILE A 25 -7.96 -13.13 -12.99
N ILE A 26 -8.75 -12.24 -12.38
CA ILE A 26 -8.75 -10.81 -12.72
C ILE A 26 -7.37 -10.20 -12.44
N LEU A 27 -6.77 -10.49 -11.28
CA LEU A 27 -5.43 -10.00 -10.92
C LEU A 27 -4.36 -10.48 -11.89
N LEU A 28 -4.39 -11.75 -12.28
CA LEU A 28 -3.49 -12.30 -13.29
C LEU A 28 -3.67 -11.62 -14.64
N PHE A 29 -4.92 -11.42 -15.07
CA PHE A 29 -5.22 -10.80 -16.35
C PHE A 29 -4.76 -9.34 -16.40
N VAL A 30 -5.09 -8.54 -15.39
CA VAL A 30 -4.66 -7.13 -15.29
C VAL A 30 -3.13 -7.04 -15.31
N THR A 31 -2.45 -7.88 -14.54
CA THR A 31 -0.99 -7.93 -14.50
C THR A 31 -0.40 -8.27 -15.88
N ALA A 32 -0.97 -9.27 -16.56
CA ALA A 32 -0.53 -9.66 -17.90
C ALA A 32 -0.72 -8.53 -18.92
N VAL A 33 -1.87 -7.84 -18.90
CA VAL A 33 -2.14 -6.69 -19.78
C VAL A 33 -1.13 -5.56 -19.55
N ILE A 34 -0.80 -5.25 -18.28
CA ILE A 34 0.19 -4.22 -17.94
C ILE A 34 1.57 -4.59 -18.48
N ILE A 35 2.01 -5.85 -18.32
CA ILE A 35 3.29 -6.33 -18.84
C ILE A 35 3.32 -6.21 -20.37
N ILE A 36 2.30 -6.73 -21.05
CA ILE A 36 2.22 -6.73 -22.51
C ILE A 36 2.25 -5.30 -23.06
N ARG A 37 1.47 -4.40 -22.48
CA ARG A 37 1.46 -2.98 -22.88
C ARG A 37 2.86 -2.37 -22.74
N THR A 38 3.50 -2.56 -21.59
CA THR A 38 4.84 -2.02 -21.30
C THR A 38 5.87 -2.55 -22.29
N VAL A 39 5.86 -3.86 -22.57
CA VAL A 39 6.78 -4.49 -23.54
C VAL A 39 6.53 -4.01 -24.96
N SER A 40 5.26 -3.83 -25.34
CA SER A 40 4.89 -3.39 -26.70
C SER A 40 5.32 -1.94 -26.95
N GLU A 41 5.05 -1.05 -25.99
CA GLU A 41 5.46 0.35 -26.01
C GLU A 41 6.99 0.51 -26.15
N LEU A 42 7.77 -0.34 -25.47
CA LEU A 42 9.22 -0.41 -25.64
C LEU A 42 9.65 -0.87 -27.04
N GLY A 43 8.98 -1.89 -27.59
CA GLY A 43 9.27 -2.42 -28.93
C GLY A 43 9.08 -1.38 -30.04
N TYR A 44 7.99 -0.59 -29.99
CA TYR A 44 7.76 0.49 -30.95
C TYR A 44 8.81 1.60 -30.86
N THR A 45 9.25 1.92 -29.64
CA THR A 45 10.17 3.03 -29.38
C THR A 45 11.62 2.76 -29.82
N ILE A 46 12.04 1.49 -29.86
CA ILE A 46 13.41 1.09 -30.29
C ILE A 46 13.63 1.31 -31.80
N THR A 47 12.56 1.41 -32.60
CA THR A 47 12.65 1.45 -34.07
C THR A 47 12.92 2.85 -34.64
N GLU A 48 12.73 3.94 -33.87
CA GLU A 48 12.97 5.32 -34.32
C GLU A 48 14.17 5.99 -33.63
N LYS A 49 14.92 6.87 -34.31
CA LYS A 49 16.04 7.65 -33.70
C LYS A 49 15.62 8.57 -32.54
N THR A 50 14.32 8.73 -32.31
CA THR A 50 13.67 9.45 -31.21
C THR A 50 13.52 8.61 -29.93
N VAL A 51 14.09 7.39 -29.86
CA VAL A 51 14.00 6.42 -28.74
C VAL A 51 13.99 7.06 -27.36
N ARG A 52 14.89 8.03 -27.11
CA ARG A 52 15.09 8.63 -25.78
C ARG A 52 13.90 9.46 -25.31
N LEU A 53 13.24 10.17 -26.23
CA LEU A 53 12.04 10.95 -25.94
C LEU A 53 10.84 10.03 -25.73
N GLY A 54 10.69 9.01 -26.58
CA GLY A 54 9.62 8.01 -26.44
C GLY A 54 9.71 7.24 -25.12
N ILE A 55 10.89 6.75 -24.72
CA ILE A 55 11.05 6.02 -23.45
C ILE A 55 10.72 6.93 -22.25
N LYS A 56 11.15 8.20 -22.29
CA LYS A 56 10.84 9.18 -21.23
C LYS A 56 9.33 9.32 -21.06
N GLU A 57 8.61 9.55 -22.16
CA GLU A 57 7.16 9.74 -22.17
C GLU A 57 6.40 8.49 -21.74
N LEU A 58 6.85 7.30 -22.18
CA LEU A 58 6.29 6.02 -21.76
C LEU A 58 6.45 5.80 -20.25
N VAL A 59 7.64 6.03 -19.71
CA VAL A 59 7.88 5.88 -18.27
C VAL A 59 6.98 6.83 -17.49
N ILE A 60 6.85 8.10 -17.89
CA ILE A 60 5.97 9.07 -17.24
C ILE A 60 4.51 8.61 -17.28
N ASN A 61 4.03 8.16 -18.44
CA ASN A 61 2.65 7.71 -18.62
C ASN A 61 2.33 6.47 -17.78
N VAL A 62 3.21 5.46 -17.78
CA VAL A 62 3.05 4.27 -16.94
C VAL A 62 3.08 4.65 -15.47
N LEU A 63 4.02 5.50 -15.07
CA LEU A 63 4.19 5.91 -13.69
C LEU A 63 2.97 6.69 -13.19
N SER A 64 2.39 7.55 -14.02
CA SER A 64 1.12 8.26 -13.75
C SER A 64 -0.08 7.31 -13.62
N LEU A 65 -0.18 6.27 -14.46
CA LEU A 65 -1.21 5.25 -14.30
C LEU A 65 -1.07 4.49 -12.97
N ILE A 66 0.15 4.19 -12.55
CA ILE A 66 0.37 3.49 -11.28
C ILE A 66 0.02 4.40 -10.09
N VAL A 67 0.18 5.73 -10.19
CA VAL A 67 -0.31 6.66 -9.16
C VAL A 67 -1.82 6.48 -8.94
N ILE A 68 -2.59 6.41 -10.02
CA ILE A 68 -4.04 6.21 -9.94
C ILE A 68 -4.38 4.83 -9.36
N LEU A 69 -3.65 3.77 -9.75
CA LEU A 69 -3.83 2.42 -9.23
C LEU A 69 -3.63 2.37 -7.71
N GLU A 70 -2.59 3.04 -7.20
CA GLU A 70 -2.29 3.09 -5.77
C GLU A 70 -3.37 3.83 -4.98
N LEU A 71 -3.91 4.93 -5.53
CA LEU A 71 -5.05 5.63 -4.92
C LEU A 71 -6.27 4.71 -4.84
N ILE A 72 -6.62 4.01 -5.93
CA ILE A 72 -7.73 3.05 -5.96
C ILE A 72 -7.51 1.96 -4.90
N ARG A 73 -6.29 1.42 -4.80
CA ARG A 73 -5.96 0.40 -3.78
C ARG A 73 -6.18 0.94 -2.37
N ALA A 74 -5.71 2.15 -2.07
CA ALA A 74 -5.93 2.76 -0.75
C ALA A 74 -7.43 2.97 -0.45
N PHE A 75 -8.23 3.31 -1.45
CA PHE A 75 -9.69 3.39 -1.32
C PHE A 75 -10.33 2.02 -1.08
N VAL A 76 -9.96 0.99 -1.83
CA VAL A 76 -10.51 -0.37 -1.65
C VAL A 76 -10.18 -0.90 -0.26
N GLU A 77 -8.94 -0.72 0.20
CA GLU A 77 -8.48 -1.14 1.52
C GLU A 77 -9.27 -0.45 2.65
N TYR A 78 -9.59 0.84 2.49
CA TYR A 78 -10.45 1.60 3.39
C TYR A 78 -11.86 0.99 3.50
N PHE A 79 -12.44 0.56 2.37
CA PHE A 79 -13.79 -0.02 2.35
C PHE A 79 -13.84 -1.45 2.88
N GLU A 80 -12.82 -2.28 2.62
CA GLU A 80 -12.82 -3.67 3.08
C GLU A 80 -12.70 -3.76 4.61
N HIS A 81 -11.83 -2.97 5.23
CA HIS A 81 -11.55 -3.13 6.66
C HIS A 81 -12.43 -2.27 7.59
N HIS A 82 -13.26 -1.36 7.05
CA HIS A 82 -14.10 -0.40 7.81
C HIS A 82 -13.35 0.41 8.90
N GLN A 83 -12.02 0.29 8.97
CA GLN A 83 -11.09 0.98 9.85
C GLN A 83 -9.80 1.20 9.08
N VAL A 84 -9.33 2.46 9.07
CA VAL A 84 -8.05 2.80 8.45
C VAL A 84 -6.95 2.32 9.36
N HIS A 85 -6.36 1.16 9.07
CA HIS A 85 -5.07 0.83 9.65
C HIS A 85 -4.06 1.88 9.16
N ILE A 86 -3.70 2.81 10.04
CA ILE A 86 -2.75 3.90 9.76
C ILE A 86 -1.45 3.34 9.16
N GLU A 87 -1.08 2.12 9.55
CA GLU A 87 0.05 1.38 9.00
C GLU A 87 -0.03 1.19 7.47
N ILE A 88 -1.20 0.79 6.95
CA ILE A 88 -1.41 0.55 5.51
C ILE A 88 -1.50 1.88 4.75
N LEU A 89 -2.16 2.88 5.35
CA LEU A 89 -2.25 4.21 4.74
C LEU A 89 -0.87 4.88 4.62
N ILE A 90 -0.02 4.75 5.63
CA ILE A 90 1.36 5.28 5.60
C ILE A 90 2.17 4.58 4.49
N GLU A 91 2.02 3.27 4.33
CA GLU A 91 2.70 2.52 3.27
C GLU A 91 2.25 2.97 1.87
N ALA A 92 0.94 3.17 1.68
CA ALA A 92 0.40 3.71 0.43
C ALA A 92 0.88 5.14 0.15
N ILE A 93 0.93 6.01 1.17
CA ILE A 93 1.41 7.39 1.04
C ILE A 93 2.91 7.43 0.72
N ILE A 94 3.73 6.59 1.36
CA ILE A 94 5.17 6.48 1.05
C ILE A 94 5.37 6.06 -0.40
N ALA A 95 4.64 5.03 -0.85
CA ALA A 95 4.71 4.56 -2.23
C ALA A 95 4.27 5.65 -3.23
N PHE A 96 3.20 6.39 -2.91
CA PHE A 96 2.72 7.52 -3.71
C PHE A 96 3.76 8.63 -3.82
N LEU A 97 4.37 9.05 -2.70
CA LEU A 97 5.40 10.11 -2.69
C LEU A 97 6.64 9.74 -3.50
N ILE A 98 7.10 8.48 -3.39
CA ILE A 98 8.23 7.98 -4.18
C ILE A 98 7.89 8.02 -5.67
N ARG A 99 6.65 7.69 -6.03
CA ARG A 99 6.19 7.67 -7.41
C ARG A 99 6.07 9.07 -8.00
N GLU A 100 5.49 10.00 -7.25
CA GLU A 100 5.39 11.40 -7.64
C GLU A 100 6.79 12.02 -7.83
N PHE A 101 7.72 11.73 -6.91
CA PHE A 101 9.13 12.09 -7.06
C PHE A 101 9.73 11.53 -8.37
N MET A 102 9.48 10.26 -8.66
CA MET A 102 9.95 9.62 -9.90
C MET A 102 9.34 10.28 -11.15
N ILE A 103 8.06 10.66 -11.15
CA ILE A 103 7.41 11.35 -12.28
C ILE A 103 8.13 12.67 -12.55
N PHE A 104 8.28 13.51 -11.53
CA PHE A 104 8.94 14.81 -11.68
C PHE A 104 10.42 14.70 -12.06
N LEU A 105 11.11 13.69 -11.54
CA LEU A 105 12.48 13.37 -11.93
C LEU A 105 12.56 13.01 -13.42
N PHE A 106 11.65 12.13 -13.89
CA PHE A 106 11.60 11.72 -15.28
C PHE A 106 11.09 12.81 -16.21
N GLU A 107 10.21 13.71 -15.77
CA GLU A 107 9.80 14.88 -16.55
C GLU A 107 10.95 15.88 -16.77
N GLY A 108 11.99 15.81 -15.93
CA GLY A 108 13.11 16.75 -15.94
C GLY A 108 12.73 18.13 -15.38
N LYS A 109 11.71 18.17 -14.50
CA LYS A 109 11.22 19.41 -13.87
C LYS A 109 11.98 19.77 -12.59
N PHE A 110 12.76 18.85 -12.03
CA PHE A 110 13.54 19.11 -10.83
C PHE A 110 14.92 19.70 -11.11
N SER A 111 15.27 20.73 -10.35
CA SER A 111 16.66 21.14 -10.19
C SER A 111 17.41 20.14 -9.31
N GLY A 112 18.75 20.14 -9.35
CA GLY A 112 19.56 19.23 -8.52
C GLY A 112 19.30 19.40 -7.02
N LEU A 113 18.93 20.60 -6.57
CA LEU A 113 18.58 20.87 -5.18
C LEU A 113 17.21 20.26 -4.82
N ASP A 114 16.24 20.33 -5.72
CA ASP A 114 14.92 19.69 -5.52
C ASP A 114 15.08 18.19 -5.38
N VAL A 115 15.88 17.55 -6.25
CA VAL A 115 16.14 16.11 -6.18
C VAL A 115 16.73 15.72 -4.82
N PHE A 116 17.68 16.52 -4.31
CA PHE A 116 18.29 16.29 -3.01
C PHE A 116 17.26 16.40 -1.87
N LEU A 117 16.44 17.46 -1.86
CA LEU A 117 15.42 17.68 -0.83
C LEU A 117 14.35 16.58 -0.83
N TRP A 118 13.88 16.18 -2.00
CA TRP A 118 12.90 15.11 -2.14
C TRP A 118 13.46 13.76 -1.67
N ALA A 119 14.68 13.41 -2.10
CA ALA A 119 15.34 12.19 -1.67
C ALA A 119 15.57 12.16 -0.15
N LEU A 120 15.98 13.29 0.43
CA LEU A 120 16.17 13.43 1.87
C LEU A 120 14.85 13.30 2.63
N GLY A 121 13.77 13.93 2.13
CA GLY A 121 12.44 13.83 2.71
C GLY A 121 11.92 12.40 2.72
N ILE A 122 12.01 11.70 1.58
CA ILE A 122 11.63 10.27 1.47
C ILE A 122 12.48 9.42 2.42
N PHE A 123 13.79 9.66 2.47
CA PHE A 123 14.70 8.92 3.36
C PHE A 123 14.29 9.03 4.83
N PHE A 124 14.01 10.25 5.32
CA PHE A 124 13.53 10.45 6.68
C PHE A 124 12.15 9.81 6.92
N LEU A 125 11.27 9.81 5.93
CA LEU A 125 9.94 9.20 6.03
C LEU A 125 10.05 7.67 6.20
N VAL A 126 10.88 7.02 5.39
CA VAL A 126 11.16 5.57 5.48
C VAL A 126 11.86 5.24 6.79
N LEU A 127 12.84 6.05 7.21
CA LEU A 127 13.49 5.87 8.52
C LEU A 127 12.51 6.01 9.68
N ALA A 128 11.67 7.05 9.68
CA ALA A 128 10.68 7.27 10.72
C ALA A 128 9.69 6.10 10.80
N ARG A 129 9.25 5.56 9.65
CA ARG A 129 8.43 4.36 9.60
C ARG A 129 9.17 3.14 10.15
N GLY A 130 10.41 2.92 9.77
CA GLY A 130 11.24 1.82 10.28
C GLY A 130 11.42 1.89 11.80
N ILE A 131 11.73 3.07 12.32
CA ILE A 131 11.84 3.32 13.76
C ILE A 131 10.48 3.08 14.44
N ALA A 132 9.38 3.58 13.90
CA ALA A 132 8.04 3.39 14.49
C ALA A 132 7.61 1.92 14.58
N ILE A 133 8.01 1.09 13.60
CA ILE A 133 7.77 -0.36 13.64
C ILE A 133 8.63 -1.02 14.74
N ILE A 134 9.92 -0.66 14.82
CA ILE A 134 10.86 -1.25 15.79
C ILE A 134 10.52 -0.84 17.23
N PHE A 135 10.08 0.41 17.42
CA PHE A 135 9.82 0.99 18.74
C PHE A 135 8.39 0.82 19.24
N LYS A 136 7.51 0.07 18.55
CA LYS A 136 6.11 -0.14 18.94
C LYS A 136 6.04 -0.52 20.43
N PRO A 137 5.67 0.41 21.33
CA PRO A 137 5.82 0.20 22.77
C PRO A 137 4.54 -0.46 23.27
N GLU A 138 4.41 -1.76 23.07
CA GLU A 138 3.19 -2.47 23.49
C GLU A 138 3.21 -2.90 24.97
N SER A 139 4.17 -2.49 25.80
CA SER A 139 4.21 -3.10 27.15
C SER A 139 4.47 -2.20 28.37
N ASP A 140 5.06 -1.02 28.25
CA ASP A 140 5.46 -0.31 29.48
C ASP A 140 4.34 0.52 30.09
N LEU A 141 3.57 1.25 29.28
CA LEU A 141 2.40 2.03 29.74
C LEU A 141 1.27 1.15 30.28
N VAL A 142 1.01 0.01 29.63
CA VAL A 142 -0.01 -0.95 30.07
C VAL A 142 0.44 -1.66 31.35
N LYS A 143 1.74 -2.00 31.49
CA LYS A 143 2.29 -2.54 32.74
C LYS A 143 2.23 -1.53 33.88
N GLU A 144 2.56 -0.27 33.63
CA GLU A 144 2.45 0.80 34.64
C GLU A 144 1.01 1.03 35.07
N PHE A 145 0.07 1.11 34.13
CA PHE A 145 -1.34 1.32 34.43
C PHE A 145 -1.95 0.13 35.18
N LYS A 146 -1.58 -1.10 34.81
CA LYS A 146 -2.01 -2.31 35.53
C LYS A 146 -1.45 -2.34 36.94
N LYS A 147 -0.16 -2.00 37.13
CA LYS A 147 0.48 -1.88 38.45
C LYS A 147 -0.15 -0.78 39.31
N PHE A 148 -0.54 0.33 38.69
CA PHE A 148 -1.25 1.42 39.34
C PHE A 148 -2.64 1.00 39.82
N ILE A 149 -3.42 0.30 38.98
CA ILE A 149 -4.75 -0.22 39.35
C ILE A 149 -4.66 -1.27 40.46
N THR A 150 -3.67 -2.18 40.42
CA THR A 150 -3.49 -3.19 41.48
C THR A 150 -3.17 -2.53 42.82
N LYS A 151 -2.29 -1.52 42.83
CA LYS A 151 -1.93 -0.75 44.02
C LYS A 151 -3.12 0.02 44.62
N PHE A 152 -4.03 0.51 43.78
CA PHE A 152 -5.26 1.16 44.23
C PHE A 152 -6.27 0.18 44.83
N LYS A 153 -6.33 -1.05 44.30
CA LYS A 153 -7.23 -2.08 44.81
C LYS A 153 -6.82 -2.57 46.21
N GLU A 154 -5.52 -2.81 46.43
CA GLU A 154 -4.98 -3.23 47.74
C GLU A 154 -5.18 -2.16 48.83
N ARG A 155 -5.11 -0.88 48.48
CA ARG A 155 -5.38 0.24 49.41
C ARG A 155 -6.84 0.33 49.85
N LYS A 156 -7.78 -0.24 49.09
CA LYS A 156 -9.20 -0.20 49.39
C LYS A 156 -9.70 -1.38 50.23
N GLU A 157 -8.92 -2.46 50.34
CA GLU A 157 -9.27 -3.66 51.12
C GLU A 157 -8.68 -3.64 52.55
N THR A 158 -7.84 -2.64 52.86
CA THR A 158 -7.19 -2.46 54.18
C THR A 158 -7.82 -1.35 55.04
N GLN A 159 -8.93 -0.75 54.60
CA GLN A 159 -9.80 0.15 55.36
C GLN A 159 -11.20 -0.44 55.44
#